data_AF-A0A0M1GRD2-F1
#
_entry.id   AF-A0A0M1GRD2-F1
#
_cell.length_a   1.000
_cell.length_b   1.000
_cell.length_c   1.000
_cell.angle_alpha   90.00
_cell.angle_beta   90.00
_cell.angle_gamma   90.00
#
_symmetry.space_group_name_H-M   'P 1'
#
loop_
_entity.id
_entity.type
_entity.pdbx_description
1 polymer ?
#
loop_
_entity_poly.entity_id
_entity_poly.type
_entity_poly.pdbx_seq_one_letter_code
_entity_poly.pdbx_strand_id
1 'polypeptide(L)'
;MELSDLIDSSSGRGGNKLYSDIGSVSSELVAKAKESIGLDISDWQHSVDESGIRHTFKQHGNETTESKRGQRAVTKKDILLLPLIISSFDSIEYAGLSDMGNKTFLIKKEIEDEIFTVQEVRKKHKKLTMKTMWIRRKSKK
;
A
#
# COMPACT_ATOMS: atom_id res chain seq x y z
N MET A 1 -2.42 7.54 -14.63
CA MET A 1 -3.89 7.70 -14.64
C MET A 1 -4.35 8.10 -13.25
N GLU A 2 -5.56 8.64 -13.13
CA GLU A 2 -6.14 8.96 -11.82
C GLU A 2 -6.41 7.69 -11.01
N LEU A 3 -6.24 7.78 -9.68
CA LEU A 3 -6.40 6.62 -8.80
C LEU A 3 -7.82 6.07 -8.80
N SER A 4 -8.84 6.93 -8.93
CA SER A 4 -10.25 6.53 -9.05
C SER A 4 -10.47 5.62 -10.26
N ASP A 5 -9.95 6.02 -11.42
CA ASP A 5 -10.10 5.27 -12.66
C ASP A 5 -9.36 3.93 -12.60
N LEU A 6 -8.23 3.91 -11.88
CA LEU A 6 -7.47 2.68 -11.64
C LEU A 6 -8.27 1.69 -10.79
N ILE A 7 -8.96 2.16 -9.75
CA ILE A 7 -9.80 1.31 -8.88
C ILE A 7 -10.94 0.67 -9.70
N ASP A 8 -11.57 1.46 -10.58
CA ASP A 8 -12.67 0.95 -11.40
C ASP A 8 -12.20 -0.05 -12.46
N SER A 9 -11.08 0.23 -13.14
CA SER A 9 -10.47 -0.73 -14.09
C SER A 9 -10.01 -2.03 -13.42
N SER A 10 -9.53 -1.97 -12.17
CA SER A 10 -9.09 -3.14 -11.41
C SER A 10 -10.21 -4.15 -11.09
N SER A 11 -11.47 -3.71 -11.19
CA SER A 11 -12.67 -4.52 -10.94
C SER A 11 -13.02 -5.45 -12.12
N GLY A 12 -12.43 -5.24 -13.30
CA GLY A 12 -12.67 -6.03 -14.51
C GLY A 12 -11.71 -7.21 -14.72
N ARG A 13 -11.98 -8.02 -15.77
CA ARG A 13 -11.11 -9.12 -16.25
C ARG A 13 -9.92 -8.64 -17.13
N GLY A 14 -9.54 -7.36 -17.01
CA GLY A 14 -8.45 -6.74 -17.78
C GLY A 14 -7.05 -7.20 -17.36
N GLY A 15 -6.03 -6.68 -18.04
CA GLY A 15 -4.61 -6.96 -17.74
C GLY A 15 -4.12 -6.41 -16.39
N ASN A 16 -2.78 -6.35 -16.23
CA ASN A 16 -2.08 -5.75 -15.08
C ASN A 16 -1.08 -4.69 -15.58
N LYS A 17 -1.52 -3.80 -16.47
CA LYS A 17 -0.63 -2.83 -17.13
C LYS A 17 -0.81 -1.42 -16.61
N LEU A 18 -1.94 -1.15 -15.96
CA LEU A 18 -2.28 0.18 -15.50
C LEU A 18 -1.73 0.43 -14.10
N TYR A 19 -1.30 1.68 -13.89
CA TYR A 19 -0.83 2.17 -12.61
C TYR A 19 -1.13 3.66 -12.44
N SER A 20 -1.16 4.10 -11.19
CA SER A 20 -1.28 5.50 -10.78
C SER A 20 -0.12 5.84 -9.85
N ASP A 21 0.50 6.99 -10.07
CA ASP A 21 1.49 7.55 -9.15
C ASP A 21 0.74 8.39 -8.11
N ILE A 22 0.95 8.08 -6.84
CA ILE A 22 0.12 8.59 -5.74
C ILE A 22 0.85 9.60 -4.86
N GLY A 23 2.16 9.78 -5.04
CA GLY A 23 2.96 10.81 -4.35
C GLY A 23 4.45 10.54 -4.39
N SER A 24 5.25 11.52 -3.97
CA SER A 24 6.70 11.39 -3.78
C SER A 24 7.03 10.65 -2.49
N VAL A 25 8.27 10.16 -2.40
CA VAL A 25 8.78 9.51 -1.19
C VAL A 25 9.18 10.57 -0.14
N SER A 26 8.75 10.39 1.11
CA SER A 26 9.11 11.29 2.22
C SER A 26 10.56 11.14 2.64
N SER A 27 11.16 12.19 3.22
CA SER A 27 12.52 12.15 3.75
C SER A 27 12.71 11.09 4.84
N GLU A 28 11.69 10.84 5.65
CA GLU A 28 11.67 9.77 6.65
C GLU A 28 11.80 8.38 6.01
N LEU A 29 11.06 8.13 4.92
CA LEU A 29 11.13 6.86 4.20
C LEU A 29 12.47 6.71 3.46
N VAL A 30 13.04 7.80 2.92
CA VAL A 30 14.41 7.82 2.35
C VAL A 30 15.44 7.42 3.40
N ALA A 31 15.37 8.01 4.60
CA ALA A 31 16.26 7.67 5.69
C ALA A 31 16.11 6.20 6.08
N LYS A 32 14.86 5.71 6.19
CA LYS A 32 14.59 4.32 6.55
C LYS A 32 15.10 3.33 5.51
N ALA A 33 15.01 3.66 4.22
CA ALA A 33 15.53 2.82 3.16
C ALA A 33 17.06 2.82 3.09
N LYS A 34 17.71 3.97 3.32
CA LYS A 34 19.16 4.03 3.44
C LYS A 34 19.66 3.16 4.60
N GLU A 35 19.03 3.28 5.77
CA GLU A 35 19.36 2.50 6.97
C GLU A 35 19.11 1.00 6.77
N SER A 36 17.88 0.62 6.40
CA SER A 36 17.43 -0.77 6.47
C SER A 36 17.92 -1.60 5.28
N ILE A 37 18.09 -0.96 4.12
CA ILE A 37 18.32 -1.68 2.86
C ILE A 37 19.44 -1.12 1.98
N GLY A 38 20.12 -0.04 2.41
CA GLY A 38 21.24 0.57 1.71
C GLY A 38 20.87 1.22 0.38
N LEU A 39 19.64 1.73 0.24
CA LEU A 39 19.14 2.27 -1.03
C LEU A 39 18.70 3.73 -0.89
N ASP A 40 19.21 4.59 -1.78
CA ASP A 40 18.69 5.96 -1.94
C ASP A 40 17.49 5.95 -2.89
N ILE A 41 16.38 6.48 -2.39
CA ILE A 41 15.08 6.53 -3.06
C ILE A 41 14.49 7.95 -3.03
N SER A 42 15.34 8.96 -2.85
CA SER A 42 14.94 10.38 -2.79
C SER A 42 14.25 10.89 -4.05
N ASP A 43 14.59 10.34 -5.22
CA ASP A 43 13.98 10.69 -6.51
C ASP A 43 12.87 9.73 -6.96
N TRP A 44 12.33 8.92 -6.05
CA TRP A 44 11.35 7.88 -6.35
C TRP A 44 9.92 8.33 -6.08
N GLN A 45 8.96 7.53 -6.55
CA GLN A 45 7.53 7.76 -6.34
C GLN A 45 6.82 6.55 -5.72
N HIS A 46 5.78 6.83 -4.95
CA HIS A 46 4.78 5.84 -4.59
C HIS A 46 3.79 5.63 -5.72
N SER A 47 3.38 4.37 -5.89
CA SER A 47 2.46 3.98 -6.95
C SER A 47 1.52 2.88 -6.51
N VAL A 48 0.43 2.74 -7.25
CA VAL A 48 -0.54 1.66 -7.11
C VAL A 48 -0.78 1.07 -8.50
N ASP A 49 -0.90 -0.24 -8.60
CA ASP A 49 -1.24 -0.94 -9.83
C ASP A 49 -2.50 -1.81 -9.67
N GLU A 50 -3.05 -2.26 -10.80
CA GLU A 50 -4.26 -3.10 -10.82
C GLU A 50 -4.09 -4.39 -10.00
N SER A 51 -2.88 -4.95 -10.01
CA SER A 51 -2.60 -6.22 -9.35
C SER A 51 -2.65 -6.09 -7.83
N GLY A 52 -2.11 -4.99 -7.28
CA GLY A 52 -2.15 -4.67 -5.86
C GLY A 52 -3.58 -4.38 -5.40
N ILE A 53 -4.35 -3.59 -6.15
CA ILE A 53 -5.76 -3.32 -5.83
C ILE A 53 -6.58 -4.61 -5.84
N ARG A 54 -6.45 -5.42 -6.90
CA ARG A 54 -7.18 -6.68 -7.01
C ARG A 54 -6.79 -7.66 -5.92
N HIS A 55 -5.50 -7.73 -5.57
CA HIS A 55 -5.02 -8.55 -4.46
C HIS A 55 -5.64 -8.09 -3.14
N THR A 56 -5.60 -6.79 -2.84
CA THR A 56 -6.21 -6.21 -1.65
C THR A 56 -7.70 -6.56 -1.55
N PHE A 57 -8.50 -6.32 -2.58
CA PHE A 57 -9.93 -6.66 -2.52
C PHE A 57 -10.18 -8.17 -2.43
N LYS A 58 -9.35 -9.00 -3.08
CA LYS A 58 -9.47 -10.46 -3.01
C LYS A 58 -9.18 -10.99 -1.60
N GLN A 59 -8.16 -10.46 -0.92
CA GLN A 59 -7.72 -10.95 0.38
C GLN A 59 -8.41 -10.28 1.57
N HIS A 60 -8.72 -9.00 1.42
CA HIS A 60 -9.16 -8.12 2.51
C HIS A 60 -10.49 -7.41 2.22
N GLY A 61 -11.17 -7.70 1.11
CA GLY A 61 -12.47 -7.10 0.77
C GLY A 61 -13.70 -7.82 1.33
N ASN A 62 -13.52 -8.90 2.12
CA ASN A 62 -14.62 -9.71 2.64
C ASN A 62 -14.84 -9.48 4.15
N GLU A 63 -15.97 -8.86 4.49
CA GLU A 63 -16.27 -8.43 5.87
C GLU A 63 -16.35 -9.60 6.87
N THR A 64 -16.96 -10.72 6.48
CA THR A 64 -17.10 -11.90 7.34
C THR A 64 -15.76 -12.54 7.66
N THR A 65 -14.85 -12.59 6.68
CA THR A 65 -13.50 -13.16 6.85
C THR A 65 -12.63 -12.25 7.70
N GLU A 66 -12.65 -10.95 7.41
CA GLU A 66 -11.83 -9.97 8.13
C GLU A 66 -12.32 -9.77 9.57
N SER A 67 -13.62 -9.77 9.81
CA SER A 67 -14.18 -9.68 11.17
C SER A 67 -13.67 -10.76 12.11
N LYS A 68 -13.48 -12.01 11.62
CA LYS A 68 -12.90 -13.11 12.39
C LYS A 68 -11.44 -12.88 12.81
N ARG A 69 -10.75 -11.96 12.13
CA ARG A 69 -9.35 -11.56 12.38
C ARG A 69 -9.25 -10.25 13.16
N GLY A 70 -10.36 -9.68 13.63
CA GLY A 70 -10.40 -8.35 14.26
C GLY A 70 -10.20 -7.21 13.26
N GLN A 71 -10.51 -7.44 11.99
CA GLN A 71 -10.36 -6.49 10.89
C GLN A 71 -11.72 -6.11 10.31
N ARG A 72 -11.75 -5.10 9.43
CA ARG A 72 -12.91 -4.82 8.56
C ARG A 72 -12.54 -4.94 7.09
N ALA A 73 -13.51 -5.14 6.22
CA ALA A 73 -13.27 -5.16 4.79
C ALA A 73 -12.69 -3.84 4.29
N VAL A 74 -11.69 -3.93 3.42
CA VAL A 74 -11.16 -2.82 2.63
C VAL A 74 -12.17 -2.46 1.54
N THR A 75 -12.50 -1.18 1.46
CA THR A 75 -13.42 -0.62 0.46
C THR A 75 -12.68 0.25 -0.55
N LYS A 76 -13.36 0.64 -1.63
CA LYS A 76 -12.81 1.60 -2.60
C LYS A 76 -12.41 2.93 -1.94
N LYS A 77 -13.19 3.38 -0.95
CA LYS A 77 -12.90 4.63 -0.22
C LYS A 77 -11.59 4.55 0.54
N ASP A 78 -11.25 3.37 1.07
CA ASP A 78 -9.99 3.17 1.78
C ASP A 78 -8.79 3.25 0.83
N ILE A 79 -8.88 2.67 -0.37
CA ILE A 79 -7.80 2.78 -1.38
C ILE A 79 -7.57 4.25 -1.78
N LEU A 80 -8.62 5.06 -1.86
CA LEU A 80 -8.52 6.49 -2.16
C LEU A 80 -7.78 7.29 -1.07
N LEU A 81 -7.61 6.74 0.14
CA LEU A 81 -6.82 7.38 1.20
C LEU A 81 -5.31 7.16 1.03
N LEU A 82 -4.85 6.33 0.09
CA LEU A 82 -3.43 6.03 -0.08
C LEU A 82 -2.54 7.28 -0.24
N PRO A 83 -2.89 8.30 -1.06
CA PRO A 83 -2.12 9.55 -1.13
C PRO A 83 -1.96 10.25 0.23
N LEU A 84 -3.01 10.24 1.07
CA LEU A 84 -2.95 10.78 2.43
C LEU A 84 -2.07 9.91 3.34
N ILE A 85 -2.22 8.58 3.27
CA ILE A 85 -1.46 7.61 4.07
C ILE A 85 0.04 7.76 3.79
N ILE A 86 0.46 7.83 2.53
CA ILE A 86 1.89 7.94 2.19
C ILE A 86 2.49 9.30 2.55
N SER A 87 1.70 10.37 2.53
CA SER A 87 2.18 11.72 2.81
C SER A 87 2.23 12.03 4.30
N SER A 88 1.50 11.26 5.13
CA SER A 88 1.34 11.56 6.55
C SER A 88 1.23 10.30 7.42
N PHE A 89 1.97 9.23 7.12
CA PHE A 89 1.92 8.00 7.91
C PHE A 89 2.35 8.19 9.36
N ASP A 90 1.94 7.27 10.24
CA ASP A 90 2.30 7.32 11.67
C ASP A 90 3.51 6.45 11.98
N SER A 91 3.75 5.39 11.19
CA SER A 91 4.97 4.59 11.32
C SER A 91 5.31 3.85 10.02
N ILE A 92 6.59 3.53 9.89
CA ILE A 92 7.15 2.74 8.80
C ILE A 92 8.22 1.79 9.31
N GLU A 93 8.20 0.56 8.80
CA GLU A 93 9.22 -0.45 9.08
C GLU A 93 9.60 -1.26 7.84
N TYR A 94 10.81 -1.80 7.84
CA TYR A 94 11.23 -2.75 6.82
C TYR A 94 10.54 -4.10 7.08
N ALA A 95 9.78 -4.57 6.09
CA ALA A 95 8.91 -5.74 6.21
C ALA A 95 9.47 -6.99 5.51
N GLY A 96 10.78 -7.01 5.23
CA GLY A 96 11.47 -8.16 4.64
C GLY A 96 11.38 -8.22 3.12
N LEU A 97 11.25 -9.44 2.60
CA LEU A 97 11.17 -9.72 1.17
C LEU A 97 9.75 -10.18 0.80
N SER A 98 9.29 -9.74 -0.36
CA SER A 98 8.11 -10.28 -1.00
C SER A 98 8.40 -11.67 -1.58
N ASP A 99 7.36 -12.43 -1.94
CA ASP A 99 7.49 -13.74 -2.60
C ASP A 99 8.32 -13.70 -3.90
N MET A 100 8.46 -12.51 -4.51
CA MET A 100 9.27 -12.28 -5.70
C MET A 100 10.71 -11.82 -5.36
N GLY A 101 11.11 -11.82 -4.09
CA GLY A 101 12.43 -11.38 -3.62
C GLY A 101 12.63 -9.87 -3.57
N ASN A 102 11.56 -9.07 -3.76
CA ASN A 102 11.65 -7.62 -3.67
C ASN A 102 11.59 -7.16 -2.21
N LYS A 103 12.36 -6.14 -1.87
CA LYS A 103 12.32 -5.53 -0.54
C LYS A 103 10.98 -4.83 -0.31
N THR A 104 10.44 -4.90 0.89
CA THR A 104 9.14 -4.30 1.24
C THR A 104 9.22 -3.41 2.48
N PHE A 105 8.36 -2.40 2.53
CA PHE A 105 8.11 -1.60 3.72
C PHE A 105 6.65 -1.75 4.14
N LEU A 106 6.40 -1.87 5.44
CA LEU A 106 5.08 -1.76 6.01
C LEU A 106 4.87 -0.34 6.49
N ILE A 107 3.85 0.32 5.95
CA ILE A 107 3.40 1.64 6.37
C ILE A 107 2.11 1.49 7.14
N LYS A 108 2.00 2.20 8.25
CA LYS A 108 0.78 2.27 9.06
C LYS A 108 0.29 3.71 9.20
N LYS A 109 -1.01 3.88 9.07
CA LYS A 109 -1.74 5.11 9.40
C LYS A 109 -2.99 4.79 10.19
N GLU A 110 -3.29 5.57 11.22
CA GLU A 110 -4.54 5.50 11.96
C GLU A 110 -5.53 6.55 11.43
N ILE A 111 -6.67 6.07 10.95
CA ILE A 111 -7.82 6.88 10.53
C ILE A 111 -9.06 6.13 11.02
N GLU A 112 -9.52 6.45 12.23
CA GLU A 112 -10.54 5.70 13.00
C GLU A 112 -10.10 4.27 13.40
N ASP A 113 -9.67 3.49 12.41
CA ASP A 113 -9.04 2.18 12.50
C ASP A 113 -7.56 2.24 12.12
N GLU A 114 -6.83 1.16 12.36
CA GLU A 114 -5.43 1.05 11.95
C GLU A 114 -5.35 0.51 10.52
N ILE A 115 -4.88 1.35 9.61
CA ILE A 115 -4.69 1.04 8.19
C ILE A 115 -3.23 0.67 7.95
N PHE A 116 -3.02 -0.46 7.30
CA PHE A 116 -1.71 -0.98 6.96
C PHE A 116 -1.58 -1.14 5.45
N THR A 117 -0.43 -0.76 4.89
CA THR A 117 -0.11 -1.00 3.48
C THR A 117 1.33 -1.47 3.31
N VAL A 118 1.51 -2.51 2.50
CA VAL A 118 2.84 -3.02 2.13
C VAL A 118 3.26 -2.38 0.81
N GLN A 119 4.40 -1.70 0.82
CA GLN A 119 4.99 -1.03 -0.32
C GLN A 119 6.21 -1.81 -0.79
N GLU A 120 6.16 -2.32 -2.02
CA GLU A 120 7.23 -3.11 -2.64
C GLU A 120 8.20 -2.19 -3.40
N VAL A 121 9.50 -2.35 -3.13
CA VAL A 121 10.59 -1.60 -3.78
C VAL A 121 10.84 -2.15 -5.18
N ARG A 122 10.33 -1.45 -6.20
CA ARG A 122 10.51 -1.79 -7.62
C ARG A 122 11.64 -0.97 -8.24
N LYS A 123 12.88 -1.40 -7.99
CA LYS A 123 14.12 -0.71 -8.40
C LYS A 123 14.16 -0.27 -9.85
N LYS A 124 13.81 -1.16 -10.78
CA LYS A 124 13.84 -0.89 -12.22
C LYS A 124 12.97 0.31 -12.61
N HIS A 125 11.88 0.54 -11.87
CA HIS A 125 10.92 1.60 -12.15
C HIS A 125 11.10 2.84 -11.26
N LYS A 126 12.04 2.79 -10.29
CA LYS A 126 12.17 3.81 -9.23
C LYS A 126 10.85 4.07 -8.49
N LYS A 127 10.15 3.00 -8.13
CA LYS A 127 8.84 3.06 -7.46
C LYS A 127 8.78 2.25 -6.18
N LEU A 128 8.01 2.74 -5.22
CA LEU A 128 7.40 1.94 -4.17
C LEU A 128 5.96 1.66 -4.57
N THR A 129 5.63 0.40 -4.85
CA THR A 129 4.30 0.02 -5.35
C THR A 129 3.52 -0.72 -4.28
N MET A 130 2.28 -0.31 -4.03
CA MET A 130 1.39 -1.02 -3.11
C MET A 130 1.19 -2.48 -3.56
N LYS A 131 1.59 -3.42 -2.70
CA LYS A 131 1.35 -4.87 -2.89
C LYS A 131 0.04 -5.32 -2.26
N THR A 132 -0.25 -4.84 -1.06
CA THR A 132 -1.49 -5.16 -0.32
C THR A 132 -1.81 -4.07 0.70
N MET A 133 -3.05 -4.06 1.17
CA MET A 133 -3.55 -3.19 2.22
C MET A 133 -4.60 -3.94 3.05
N TRP A 134 -4.62 -3.71 4.36
CA TRP A 134 -5.64 -4.25 5.27
C TRP A 134 -5.93 -3.26 6.40
N ILE A 135 -7.04 -3.47 7.10
CA ILE A 135 -7.53 -2.54 8.12
C ILE A 135 -7.89 -3.31 9.38
N ARG A 136 -7.14 -3.07 10.45
CA ARG A 136 -7.39 -3.64 11.77
C ARG A 136 -8.26 -2.71 12.56
N ARG A 137 -9.35 -3.24 13.13
CA ARG A 137 -10.22 -2.46 13.99
C ARG A 137 -9.45 -2.03 15.21
N LYS A 138 -9.52 -0.74 15.54
CA LYS A 138 -8.98 -0.28 16.81
C LYS A 138 -9.90 -0.81 17.91
N SER A 139 -9.34 -1.51 18.90
CA SER A 139 -10.12 -1.89 20.08
C SER A 139 -10.59 -0.60 20.75
N LYS A 140 -11.89 -0.37 20.81
CA LYS A 140 -12.45 0.67 21.68
C LYS A 140 -12.11 0.26 23.11
N LYS A 141 -11.21 1.01 23.75
CA LYS A 141 -11.05 0.95 25.21
C LYS A 141 -12.26 1.60 25.86
#